data_AF-A0A9P3L9D7-F1
#
_entry.id   AF-A0A9P3L9D7-F1
#
_cell.length_a   1.000
_cell.length_b   1.000
_cell.length_c   1.000
_cell.angle_alpha   90.00
_cell.angle_beta   90.00
_cell.angle_gamma   90.00
#
_symmetry.space_group_name_H-M   'P 1'
#
loop_
_entity.id
_entity.type
_entity.pdbx_description
1 polymer ?
#
loop_
_entity_poly.entity_id
_entity_poly.type
_entity_poly.pdbx_seq_one_letter_code
_entity_poly.pdbx_strand_id
1 'polypeptide(L)'
;MITKCAHCYTSEKEKPLQSCAACKAAKYCSKECQRTDWKKHKLVCHNNVTLVNALKEHDSSPDAQGGLSLFELDQRLEKWVRFHNATLTAACLQAVRAPADATNIRNNVLHVTVAPRDDHGGAPGKFFRVVDARPVPVQDGMRRPAPWPESLLQLRAMQDDCEKAKKAGMLGATLVECPPLPVQTVPFGSITNIDQLELSPDWKEELVQNVEDGVRPVADA
;
A
#
# COMPACT_ATOMS: atom_id res chain seq x y z
N MET A 1 -2.50 -5.58 -10.91
CA MET A 1 -3.20 -4.51 -10.17
C MET A 1 -4.24 -3.89 -11.10
N ILE A 2 -5.52 -3.89 -10.69
CA ILE A 2 -6.51 -3.00 -11.30
C ILE A 2 -6.45 -1.73 -10.47
N THR A 3 -5.74 -0.71 -10.96
CA THR A 3 -5.84 0.61 -10.33
C THR A 3 -7.28 1.08 -10.47
N LYS A 4 -7.84 1.73 -9.44
CA LYS A 4 -9.22 2.22 -9.48
C LYS A 4 -9.28 3.74 -9.44
N CYS A 5 -10.33 4.29 -10.04
CA CYS A 5 -10.65 5.70 -9.89
C CYS A 5 -10.93 6.00 -8.41
N ALA A 6 -10.26 7.00 -7.84
CA ALA A 6 -10.42 7.39 -6.43
C ALA A 6 -11.83 7.88 -6.08
N HIS A 7 -12.62 8.30 -7.08
CA HIS A 7 -14.00 8.76 -6.86
C HIS A 7 -15.05 7.68 -7.12
N CYS A 8 -15.05 7.07 -8.30
CA CYS A 8 -16.13 6.19 -8.75
C CYS A 8 -15.78 4.70 -8.71
N TYR A 9 -14.57 4.36 -8.27
CA TYR A 9 -14.06 2.98 -8.12
C TYR A 9 -14.03 2.14 -9.39
N THR A 10 -14.28 2.74 -10.57
CA THR A 10 -14.13 2.06 -11.85
C THR A 10 -12.68 1.62 -12.03
N SER A 11 -12.55 0.46 -12.63
CA SER A 11 -11.31 -0.26 -12.86
C SER A 11 -10.53 0.36 -14.03
N GLU A 12 -9.20 0.36 -13.96
CA GLU A 12 -8.33 0.78 -15.09
C GLU A 12 -8.53 -0.10 -16.33
N LYS A 13 -9.04 -1.35 -16.16
CA LYS A 13 -9.48 -2.20 -17.29
C LYS A 13 -10.78 -1.71 -17.92
N GLU A 14 -11.64 -1.05 -17.16
CA GLU A 14 -12.92 -0.50 -17.64
C GLU A 14 -12.74 0.87 -18.27
N LYS A 15 -11.92 1.74 -17.64
CA LYS A 15 -11.63 3.10 -18.13
C LYS A 15 -10.17 3.48 -17.86
N PRO A 16 -9.48 4.12 -18.81
CA PRO A 16 -8.13 4.63 -18.56
C PRO A 16 -8.16 5.64 -17.41
N LEU A 17 -7.18 5.54 -16.53
CA LEU A 17 -7.06 6.43 -15.38
C LEU A 17 -5.90 7.43 -15.58
N GLN A 18 -6.11 8.65 -15.09
CA GLN A 18 -5.15 9.75 -15.13
C GLN A 18 -4.70 10.06 -13.71
N SER A 19 -3.39 10.13 -13.48
CA SER A 19 -2.86 10.54 -12.18
C SER A 19 -3.12 12.03 -11.91
N CYS A 20 -3.36 12.36 -10.65
CA CYS A 20 -3.43 13.75 -10.19
C CYS A 20 -2.17 14.50 -10.62
N ALA A 21 -2.33 15.64 -11.30
CA ALA A 21 -1.20 16.36 -11.86
C ALA A 21 -0.21 16.87 -10.79
N ALA A 22 -0.70 17.17 -9.59
CA ALA A 22 0.08 17.69 -8.47
C ALA A 22 0.81 16.57 -7.71
N CYS A 23 0.06 15.71 -7.02
CA CYS A 23 0.66 14.71 -6.12
C CYS A 23 1.02 13.38 -6.78
N LYS A 24 0.53 13.10 -8.01
CA LYS A 24 0.69 11.82 -8.74
C LYS A 24 0.14 10.55 -8.06
N ALA A 25 -0.24 10.62 -6.79
CA ALA A 25 -0.67 9.49 -5.97
C ALA A 25 -2.10 9.01 -6.26
N ALA A 26 -3.07 9.92 -6.44
CA ALA A 26 -4.45 9.56 -6.75
C ALA A 26 -4.66 9.43 -8.27
N LYS A 27 -5.47 8.46 -8.73
CA LYS A 27 -5.87 8.33 -10.13
C LYS A 27 -7.37 8.51 -10.33
N TYR A 28 -7.77 9.11 -11.45
CA TYR A 28 -9.17 9.40 -11.79
C TYR A 28 -9.48 9.03 -13.24
N CYS A 29 -10.68 8.51 -13.52
CA CYS A 29 -11.09 8.22 -14.91
C CYS A 29 -11.51 9.49 -15.70
N SER A 30 -11.74 10.61 -15.02
CA SER A 30 -12.10 11.88 -15.65
C SER A 30 -11.78 13.09 -14.75
N LYS A 31 -11.69 14.28 -15.35
CA LYS A 31 -11.56 15.55 -14.60
C LYS A 31 -12.76 15.80 -13.68
N GLU A 32 -13.93 15.31 -14.04
CA GLU A 32 -15.14 15.39 -13.22
C GLU A 32 -14.98 14.58 -11.93
N CYS A 33 -14.53 13.33 -12.02
CA CYS A 33 -14.23 12.51 -10.85
C CYS A 33 -13.21 13.17 -9.93
N GLN A 34 -12.15 13.79 -10.49
CA GLN A 34 -11.17 14.54 -9.71
C GLN A 34 -11.79 15.76 -9.01
N ARG A 35 -12.65 16.53 -9.69
CA ARG A 35 -13.32 17.71 -9.12
C ARG A 35 -14.28 17.32 -8.00
N THR A 36 -15.02 16.24 -8.14
CA THR A 36 -15.95 15.76 -7.12
C THR A 36 -15.21 15.26 -5.88
N ASP A 37 -14.08 14.58 -6.07
CA ASP A 37 -13.25 14.11 -4.95
C ASP A 37 -12.39 15.22 -4.31
N TRP A 38 -12.20 16.36 -4.99
CA TRP A 38 -11.26 17.41 -4.56
C TRP A 38 -11.42 17.87 -3.11
N LYS A 39 -12.66 17.98 -2.61
CA LYS A 39 -12.91 18.38 -1.21
C LYS A 39 -12.26 17.40 -0.21
N LYS A 40 -12.24 16.10 -0.53
CA LYS A 40 -11.59 15.06 0.27
C LYS A 40 -10.09 14.97 -0.04
N HIS A 41 -9.74 15.01 -1.33
CA HIS A 41 -8.37 14.81 -1.79
C HIS A 41 -7.43 15.99 -1.47
N LYS A 42 -7.92 17.23 -1.37
CA LYS A 42 -7.08 18.44 -1.27
C LYS A 42 -6.02 18.36 -0.17
N LEU A 43 -6.40 17.90 1.02
CA LEU A 43 -5.47 17.78 2.16
C LEU A 43 -4.39 16.73 1.88
N VAL A 44 -4.82 15.53 1.44
CA VAL A 44 -3.90 14.43 1.08
C VAL A 44 -2.96 14.84 -0.06
N CYS A 45 -3.49 15.54 -1.06
CA CYS A 45 -2.72 16.06 -2.18
C CYS A 45 -1.63 17.02 -1.70
N HIS A 46 -1.97 17.96 -0.82
CA HIS A 46 -1.01 18.90 -0.26
C HIS A 46 0.07 18.18 0.55
N ASN A 47 -0.30 17.25 1.43
CA ASN A 47 0.64 16.49 2.25
C ASN A 47 1.63 15.69 1.38
N ASN A 48 1.13 15.02 0.33
CA ASN A 48 1.99 14.27 -0.59
C ASN A 48 2.96 15.18 -1.35
N VAL A 49 2.49 16.35 -1.81
CA VAL A 49 3.37 17.33 -2.49
C VAL A 49 4.45 17.84 -1.52
N THR A 50 4.07 18.19 -0.29
CA THR A 50 5.01 18.65 0.74
C THR A 50 6.05 17.58 1.06
N LEU A 51 5.64 16.32 1.23
CA LEU A 51 6.56 15.21 1.48
C LEU A 51 7.55 15.02 0.32
N VAL A 52 7.06 14.97 -0.92
CA VAL A 52 7.93 14.80 -2.11
C VAL A 52 8.92 15.94 -2.25
N ASN A 53 8.50 17.18 -1.96
CA ASN A 53 9.41 18.33 -2.00
C ASN A 53 10.46 18.25 -0.89
N ALA A 54 10.07 17.93 0.34
CA ALA A 54 11.00 17.76 1.45
C ALA A 54 12.03 16.64 1.16
N LEU A 55 11.60 15.52 0.59
CA LEU A 55 12.49 14.43 0.18
C LEU A 55 13.50 14.90 -0.87
N LYS A 56 13.06 15.66 -1.87
CA LYS A 56 13.95 16.23 -2.92
C LYS A 56 14.92 17.27 -2.38
N GLU A 57 14.51 18.09 -1.41
CA GLU A 57 15.39 19.08 -0.78
C GLU A 57 16.52 18.40 0.02
N HIS A 58 16.27 17.20 0.55
CA HIS A 58 17.26 16.37 1.23
C HIS A 58 18.05 15.43 0.29
N ASP A 59 17.92 15.54 -1.03
CA ASP A 59 18.58 14.66 -2.00
C ASP A 59 20.12 14.81 -2.02
N SER A 60 20.65 15.92 -1.49
CA SER A 60 22.09 16.22 -1.45
C SER A 60 22.83 15.72 -0.20
N SER A 61 22.16 15.08 0.77
CA SER A 61 22.81 14.45 1.93
C SER A 61 22.67 12.93 1.85
N PRO A 62 23.76 12.15 1.72
CA PRO A 62 23.71 10.69 1.86
C PRO A 62 23.49 10.30 3.32
N ASP A 63 22.28 10.49 3.83
CA ASP A 63 21.90 10.25 5.23
C ASP A 63 20.81 9.18 5.41
N ALA A 64 20.68 8.23 4.48
CA ALA A 64 19.84 7.06 4.71
C ALA A 64 20.58 5.74 4.48
N GLN A 65 20.14 4.73 5.24
CA GLN A 65 20.64 3.35 5.28
C GLN A 65 21.12 2.86 3.90
N GLY A 66 22.38 2.40 3.83
CA GLY A 66 22.98 1.90 2.59
C GLY A 66 23.54 2.98 1.64
N GLY A 67 23.70 4.23 2.11
CA GLY A 67 24.31 5.31 1.32
C GLY A 67 23.36 5.94 0.29
N LEU A 68 22.06 5.70 0.42
CA LEU A 68 21.02 6.26 -0.43
C LEU A 68 20.54 7.61 0.13
N SER A 69 20.15 8.53 -0.76
CA SER A 69 19.36 9.68 -0.32
C SER A 69 17.95 9.22 0.12
N LEU A 70 17.27 10.00 0.96
CA LEU A 70 15.89 9.70 1.35
C LEU A 70 14.95 9.64 0.14
N PHE A 71 15.21 10.47 -0.87
CA PHE A 71 14.45 10.50 -2.11
C PHE A 71 14.67 9.24 -2.95
N GLU A 72 15.92 8.78 -3.08
CA GLU A 72 16.23 7.53 -3.77
C GLU A 72 15.62 6.33 -3.05
N LEU A 73 15.65 6.32 -1.71
CA LEU A 73 15.04 5.27 -0.91
C LEU A 73 13.52 5.19 -1.14
N ASP A 74 12.85 6.34 -1.14
CA ASP A 74 11.41 6.44 -1.40
C ASP A 74 11.05 5.97 -2.82
N GLN A 75 11.79 6.40 -3.85
CA GLN A 75 11.59 5.94 -5.22
C GLN A 75 11.77 4.43 -5.39
N ARG A 76 12.78 3.85 -4.71
CA ARG A 76 13.00 2.40 -4.72
C ARG A 76 11.85 1.70 -4.01
N LEU A 77 11.39 2.23 -2.88
CA LEU A 77 10.29 1.68 -2.11
C LEU A 77 9.00 1.65 -2.92
N GLU A 78 8.65 2.75 -3.60
CA GLU A 78 7.47 2.81 -4.48
C GLU A 78 7.53 1.73 -5.58
N LYS A 79 8.68 1.55 -6.23
CA LYS A 79 8.88 0.52 -7.27
C LYS A 79 8.74 -0.89 -6.69
N TRP A 80 9.33 -1.13 -5.52
CA TRP A 80 9.28 -2.42 -4.84
C TRP A 80 7.86 -2.76 -4.37
N VAL A 81 7.16 -1.81 -3.74
CA VAL A 81 5.75 -1.96 -3.32
C VAL A 81 4.86 -2.27 -4.53
N ARG A 82 5.07 -1.58 -5.65
CA ARG A 82 4.33 -1.85 -6.88
C ARG A 82 4.60 -3.26 -7.42
N PHE A 83 5.85 -3.73 -7.35
CA PHE A 83 6.21 -5.08 -7.76
C PHE A 83 5.54 -6.14 -6.88
N HIS A 84 5.62 -5.97 -5.56
CA HIS A 84 5.13 -6.91 -4.54
C HIS A 84 3.68 -6.69 -4.13
N ASN A 85 2.91 -5.87 -4.85
CA ASN A 85 1.52 -5.59 -4.49
C ASN A 85 0.66 -6.86 -4.30
N ALA A 86 0.84 -7.86 -5.17
CA ALA A 86 0.13 -9.14 -5.06
C ALA A 86 0.59 -9.94 -3.82
N THR A 87 1.91 -10.01 -3.59
CA THR A 87 2.53 -10.66 -2.43
C THR A 87 2.04 -10.04 -1.12
N LEU A 88 2.05 -8.71 -1.02
CA LEU A 88 1.61 -7.95 0.15
C LEU A 88 0.10 -8.11 0.41
N THR A 89 -0.70 -8.16 -0.66
CA THR A 89 -2.15 -8.41 -0.57
C THR A 89 -2.43 -9.80 -0.03
N ALA A 90 -1.83 -10.83 -0.64
CA ALA A 90 -2.00 -12.23 -0.22
C ALA A 90 -1.58 -12.42 1.25
N ALA A 91 -0.39 -11.93 1.61
CA ALA A 91 0.10 -11.99 2.99
C ALA A 91 -0.85 -11.27 3.96
N CYS A 92 -1.45 -10.13 3.57
CA CYS A 92 -2.39 -9.44 4.44
C CYS A 92 -3.66 -10.25 4.67
N LEU A 93 -4.24 -10.86 3.63
CA LEU A 93 -5.45 -11.69 3.76
C LEU A 93 -5.22 -12.88 4.71
N GLN A 94 -4.05 -13.50 4.62
CA GLN A 94 -3.63 -14.59 5.50
C GLN A 94 -3.41 -14.09 6.93
N ALA A 95 -2.60 -13.04 7.10
CA ALA A 95 -2.21 -12.51 8.41
C ALA A 95 -3.40 -12.02 9.25
N VAL A 96 -4.38 -11.36 8.63
CA VAL A 96 -5.59 -10.91 9.32
C VAL A 96 -6.67 -11.99 9.36
N ARG A 97 -6.41 -13.17 8.79
CA ARG A 97 -7.35 -14.30 8.71
C ARG A 97 -8.69 -13.90 8.10
N ALA A 98 -8.64 -13.10 7.03
CA ALA A 98 -9.83 -12.61 6.35
C ALA A 98 -10.73 -13.72 5.75
N PRO A 99 -10.19 -14.87 5.28
CA PRO A 99 -11.02 -16.01 4.87
C PRO A 99 -11.87 -16.62 5.99
N ALA A 100 -11.38 -16.58 7.24
CA ALA A 100 -12.12 -17.10 8.40
C ALA A 100 -13.16 -16.09 8.92
N ASP A 101 -12.83 -14.80 8.89
CA ASP A 101 -13.74 -13.72 9.24
C ASP A 101 -13.44 -12.47 8.41
N ALA A 102 -14.32 -12.20 7.46
CA ALA A 102 -14.27 -11.06 6.55
C ALA A 102 -14.19 -9.70 7.29
N THR A 103 -14.71 -9.59 8.51
CA THR A 103 -14.66 -8.35 9.28
C THR A 103 -13.23 -7.99 9.72
N ASN A 104 -12.32 -8.98 9.78
CA ASN A 104 -10.94 -8.75 10.17
C ASN A 104 -10.20 -7.81 9.21
N ILE A 105 -10.55 -7.83 7.91
CA ILE A 105 -9.93 -6.95 6.90
C ILE A 105 -10.19 -5.46 7.16
N ARG A 106 -11.27 -5.17 7.89
CA ARG A 106 -11.68 -3.81 8.25
C ARG A 106 -11.07 -3.34 9.55
N ASN A 107 -10.83 -4.27 10.47
CA ASN A 107 -10.39 -3.98 11.84
C ASN A 107 -8.90 -4.20 12.06
N ASN A 108 -8.20 -4.79 11.08
CA ASN A 108 -6.76 -5.05 11.13
C ASN A 108 -6.09 -4.60 9.83
N VAL A 109 -4.80 -4.31 9.94
CA VAL A 109 -3.90 -4.09 8.80
C VAL A 109 -2.70 -5.01 8.95
N LEU A 110 -2.04 -5.37 7.84
CA LEU A 110 -0.72 -5.98 7.92
C LEU A 110 0.33 -4.87 8.02
N HIS A 111 1.16 -4.88 9.07
CA HIS A 111 2.35 -4.03 9.16
C HIS A 111 3.56 -4.82 8.68
N VAL A 112 4.27 -4.31 7.67
CA VAL A 112 5.52 -4.88 7.16
C VAL A 112 6.64 -3.86 7.32
N THR A 113 7.66 -4.20 8.09
CA THR A 113 8.90 -3.43 8.17
C THR A 113 9.89 -4.01 7.19
N VAL A 114 10.50 -3.16 6.37
CA VAL A 114 11.51 -3.55 5.37
C VAL A 114 12.79 -2.75 5.54
N ALA A 115 13.89 -3.31 5.03
CA ALA A 115 15.20 -2.64 4.99
C ALA A 115 15.82 -2.80 3.59
N PRO A 116 16.58 -1.80 3.10
CA PRO A 116 17.32 -1.93 1.85
C PRO A 116 18.36 -3.06 1.95
N ARG A 117 18.72 -3.62 0.81
CA ARG A 117 19.75 -4.66 0.68
C ARG A 117 20.63 -4.39 -0.53
N ASP A 118 21.89 -4.80 -0.50
CA ASP A 118 22.86 -4.48 -1.58
C ASP A 118 22.93 -5.56 -2.67
N ASP A 119 22.58 -6.79 -2.33
CA ASP A 119 22.63 -7.99 -3.18
C ASP A 119 21.43 -8.11 -4.14
N HIS A 120 20.82 -6.98 -4.52
CA HIS A 120 19.60 -6.95 -5.32
C HIS A 120 19.84 -7.08 -6.84
N GLY A 121 21.08 -6.91 -7.32
CA GLY A 121 21.43 -7.07 -8.75
C GLY A 121 20.64 -6.16 -9.71
N GLY A 122 20.31 -4.94 -9.28
CA GLY A 122 19.40 -4.02 -9.99
C GLY A 122 17.93 -4.43 -10.10
N ALA A 123 17.50 -5.58 -9.55
CA ALA A 123 16.13 -6.07 -9.68
C ALA A 123 15.15 -5.35 -8.73
N PRO A 124 14.08 -4.69 -9.23
CA PRO A 124 13.16 -3.94 -8.37
C PRO A 124 12.47 -4.76 -7.30
N GLY A 125 12.17 -6.04 -7.57
CA GLY A 125 11.58 -6.95 -6.60
C GLY A 125 12.51 -7.32 -5.43
N LYS A 126 13.82 -7.07 -5.57
CA LYS A 126 14.84 -7.39 -4.56
C LYS A 126 15.43 -6.15 -3.89
N PHE A 127 14.92 -4.95 -4.12
CA PHE A 127 15.49 -3.74 -3.48
C PHE A 127 15.43 -3.76 -1.95
N PHE A 128 14.47 -4.48 -1.37
CA PHE A 128 14.28 -4.56 0.07
C PHE A 128 14.10 -6.01 0.52
N ARG A 129 14.37 -6.26 1.80
CA ARG A 129 14.03 -7.48 2.52
C ARG A 129 13.03 -7.19 3.63
N VAL A 130 12.24 -8.19 4.00
CA VAL A 130 11.34 -8.11 5.15
C VAL A 130 12.14 -8.27 6.44
N VAL A 131 12.00 -7.31 7.35
CA VAL A 131 12.57 -7.32 8.70
C VAL A 131 11.55 -7.88 9.69
N ASP A 132 10.30 -7.43 9.59
CA ASP A 132 9.17 -7.96 10.36
C ASP A 132 7.87 -7.84 9.57
N ALA A 133 6.93 -8.72 9.88
CA ALA A 133 5.58 -8.68 9.35
C ALA A 133 4.61 -9.18 10.43
N ARG A 134 3.57 -8.40 10.74
CA ARG A 134 2.56 -8.79 11.73
C ARG A 134 1.21 -8.11 11.48
N PRO A 135 0.08 -8.78 11.77
CA PRO A 135 -1.21 -8.11 11.83
C PRO A 135 -1.22 -7.11 12.98
N VAL A 136 -1.82 -5.96 12.75
CA VAL A 136 -1.97 -4.88 13.74
C VAL A 136 -3.44 -4.47 13.76
N PRO A 137 -4.12 -4.56 14.91
CA PRO A 137 -5.45 -4.00 15.08
C PRO A 137 -5.43 -2.49 14.80
N VAL A 138 -6.44 -1.98 14.09
CA VAL A 138 -6.54 -0.56 13.75
C VAL A 138 -6.49 0.31 15.01
N GLN A 139 -7.11 -0.14 16.11
CA GLN A 139 -7.08 0.57 17.40
C GLN A 139 -5.67 0.73 17.98
N ASP A 140 -4.79 -0.25 17.76
CA ASP A 140 -3.41 -0.19 18.21
C ASP A 140 -2.57 0.69 17.28
N GLY A 141 -2.83 0.59 15.97
CA GLY A 141 -2.22 1.46 14.97
C GLY A 141 -2.53 2.95 15.21
N MET A 142 -3.75 3.29 15.65
CA MET A 142 -4.16 4.66 15.99
C MET A 142 -3.38 5.25 17.19
N ARG A 143 -2.71 4.43 18.00
CA ARG A 143 -1.90 4.89 19.15
C ARG A 143 -0.43 5.10 18.77
N ARG A 144 -0.03 4.79 17.53
CA ARG A 144 1.34 4.95 17.06
C ARG A 144 1.62 6.40 16.65
N PRO A 145 2.90 6.80 16.58
CA PRO A 145 3.27 8.12 16.08
C PRO A 145 2.77 8.40 14.66
N ALA A 146 2.59 9.68 14.34
CA ALA A 146 2.27 10.12 12.99
C ALA A 146 3.31 9.58 11.97
N PRO A 147 2.89 9.20 10.74
CA PRO A 147 1.57 9.42 10.17
C PRO A 147 0.61 8.20 10.27
N TRP A 148 0.80 7.31 11.25
CA TRP A 148 -0.06 6.12 11.40
C TRP A 148 -1.55 6.46 11.58
N PRO A 149 -1.94 7.36 12.51
CA PRO A 149 -3.36 7.70 12.68
C PRO A 149 -4.00 8.28 11.42
N GLU A 150 -3.30 9.19 10.72
CA GLU A 150 -3.77 9.83 9.50
C GLU A 150 -3.96 8.81 8.37
N SER A 151 -3.02 7.87 8.24
CA SER A 151 -3.06 6.78 7.28
C SER A 151 -4.27 5.86 7.51
N LEU A 152 -4.55 5.52 8.77
CA LEU A 152 -5.68 4.67 9.14
C LEU A 152 -7.03 5.38 8.99
N LEU A 153 -7.10 6.68 9.30
CA LEU A 153 -8.29 7.49 9.04
C LEU A 153 -8.58 7.59 7.54
N GLN A 154 -7.55 7.77 6.71
CA GLN A 154 -7.70 7.76 5.26
C GLN A 154 -8.18 6.39 4.75
N LEU A 155 -7.59 5.30 5.25
CA LEU A 155 -8.04 3.95 4.93
C LEU A 155 -9.51 3.75 5.29
N ARG A 156 -9.93 4.21 6.48
CA ARG A 156 -11.32 4.09 6.92
C ARG A 156 -12.29 4.81 5.98
N ALA A 157 -11.95 6.04 5.58
CA ALA A 157 -12.74 6.79 4.61
C ALA A 157 -12.86 6.05 3.27
N MET A 158 -11.76 5.45 2.78
CA MET A 158 -11.77 4.65 1.56
C MET A 158 -12.67 3.41 1.67
N GLN A 159 -12.64 2.72 2.81
CA GLN A 159 -13.52 1.58 3.08
C GLN A 159 -15.00 1.99 3.11
N ASP A 160 -15.34 3.08 3.80
CA ASP A 160 -16.72 3.57 3.92
C ASP A 160 -17.30 3.97 2.56
N ASP A 161 -16.49 4.60 1.71
CA ASP A 161 -16.90 4.96 0.35
C ASP A 161 -17.04 3.72 -0.56
N CYS A 162 -16.16 2.72 -0.39
CA CYS A 162 -16.23 1.43 -1.08
C CYS A 162 -17.52 0.66 -0.75
N GLU A 163 -17.90 0.60 0.53
CA GLU A 163 -19.15 -0.01 1.01
C GLU A 163 -20.39 0.70 0.42
N LYS A 164 -20.38 2.05 0.37
CA LYS A 164 -21.47 2.84 -0.21
C LYS A 164 -21.64 2.63 -1.71
N ALA A 165 -20.54 2.37 -2.43
CA ALA A 165 -20.57 2.20 -3.88
C ALA A 165 -21.27 0.90 -4.35
N LYS A 166 -21.62 -0.03 -3.44
CA LYS A 166 -22.38 -1.29 -3.67
C LYS A 166 -21.84 -2.20 -4.81
N LYS A 167 -20.67 -1.89 -5.38
CA LYS A 167 -20.06 -2.57 -6.54
C LYS A 167 -18.62 -3.03 -6.29
N ALA A 168 -18.09 -2.83 -5.10
CA ALA A 168 -16.70 -3.10 -4.79
C ALA A 168 -16.63 -4.06 -3.61
N GLY A 169 -15.90 -5.17 -3.79
CA GLY A 169 -15.57 -6.11 -2.72
C GLY A 169 -14.80 -5.46 -1.57
N MET A 170 -14.38 -6.25 -0.60
CA MET A 170 -13.74 -5.73 0.62
C MET A 170 -12.46 -4.93 0.30
N LEU A 171 -12.19 -3.90 1.11
CA LEU A 171 -11.00 -3.04 1.02
C LEU A 171 -10.15 -3.20 2.28
N GLY A 172 -8.92 -3.66 2.10
CA GLY A 172 -7.90 -3.80 3.14
C GLY A 172 -6.65 -2.98 2.80
N ALA A 173 -5.66 -3.02 3.69
CA ALA A 173 -4.37 -2.40 3.41
C ALA A 173 -3.22 -3.08 4.14
N THR A 174 -2.06 -3.03 3.48
CA THR A 174 -0.76 -3.30 4.08
C THR A 174 -0.07 -1.97 4.34
N LEU A 175 0.40 -1.74 5.57
CA LEU A 175 1.24 -0.60 5.94
C LEU A 175 2.70 -1.03 5.85
N VAL A 176 3.44 -0.42 4.93
CA VAL A 176 4.85 -0.73 4.67
C VAL A 176 5.71 0.38 5.25
N GLU A 177 6.70 0.02 6.06
CA GLU A 177 7.58 0.95 6.76
C GLU A 177 9.04 0.63 6.46
N CYS A 178 9.78 1.64 5.99
CA CYS A 178 11.22 1.57 5.75
C CYS A 178 11.87 2.78 6.44
N PRO A 179 12.18 2.70 7.75
CA PRO A 179 12.73 3.84 8.47
C PRO A 179 13.97 4.41 7.76
N PRO A 180 14.17 5.74 7.73
CA PRO A 180 13.37 6.76 8.40
C PRO A 180 12.18 7.28 7.55
N LEU A 181 11.82 6.63 6.45
CA LEU A 181 10.66 7.04 5.65
C LEU A 181 9.36 6.90 6.46
N PRO A 182 8.38 7.79 6.23
CA PRO A 182 7.05 7.63 6.79
C PRO A 182 6.40 6.34 6.27
N VAL A 183 5.51 5.76 7.07
CA VAL A 183 4.75 4.56 6.68
C VAL A 183 3.94 4.82 5.39
N GLN A 184 4.05 3.92 4.43
CA GLN A 184 3.27 3.94 3.20
C GLN A 184 2.06 3.01 3.32
N THR A 185 0.86 3.54 3.03
CA THR A 185 -0.36 2.74 2.99
C THR A 185 -0.51 2.13 1.60
N VAL A 186 -0.59 0.80 1.53
CA VAL A 186 -0.80 0.03 0.29
C VAL A 186 -2.22 -0.53 0.32
N PRO A 187 -3.24 0.24 -0.12
CA PRO A 187 -4.61 -0.23 -0.15
C PRO A 187 -4.80 -1.26 -1.27
N PHE A 188 -5.59 -2.27 -0.99
CA PHE A 188 -6.03 -3.26 -1.97
C PHE A 188 -7.50 -3.57 -1.75
N GLY A 189 -8.17 -4.07 -2.78
CA GLY A 189 -9.58 -4.43 -2.64
C GLY A 189 -10.12 -5.11 -3.87
N SER A 190 -11.45 -5.10 -4.03
CA SER A 190 -12.13 -5.93 -5.03
C SER A 190 -11.94 -7.42 -4.80
N ILE A 191 -11.69 -7.81 -3.55
CA ILE A 191 -11.54 -9.20 -3.17
C ILE A 191 -12.94 -9.83 -3.16
N THR A 192 -13.12 -10.79 -4.04
CA THR A 192 -14.30 -11.67 -4.14
C THR A 192 -13.87 -13.07 -3.78
N ASN A 193 -14.77 -13.89 -3.22
CA ASN A 193 -14.48 -15.28 -2.85
C ASN A 193 -13.36 -15.43 -1.81
N ILE A 194 -13.28 -14.49 -0.86
CA ILE A 194 -12.25 -14.51 0.19
C ILE A 194 -12.35 -15.77 1.06
N ASP A 195 -13.56 -16.30 1.21
CA ASP A 195 -13.94 -17.51 1.92
C ASP A 195 -13.43 -18.79 1.27
N GLN A 196 -13.03 -18.73 -0.01
CA GLN A 196 -12.46 -19.87 -0.75
C GLN A 196 -10.93 -19.96 -0.61
N LEU A 197 -10.29 -18.94 -0.02
CA LEU A 197 -8.85 -18.95 0.20
C LEU A 197 -8.52 -19.82 1.41
N GLU A 198 -7.67 -20.82 1.22
CA GLU A 198 -7.15 -21.63 2.31
C GLU A 198 -6.18 -20.82 3.17
N LEU A 199 -6.28 -20.99 4.50
CA LEU A 199 -5.37 -20.33 5.43
C LEU A 199 -4.02 -21.06 5.45
N SER A 200 -2.93 -20.35 5.16
CA SER A 200 -1.57 -20.86 5.36
C SER A 200 -1.06 -20.42 6.73
N PRO A 201 -0.66 -21.35 7.62
CA PRO A 201 0.00 -20.99 8.88
C PRO A 201 1.39 -20.36 8.64
N ASP A 202 2.03 -20.67 7.50
CA ASP A 202 3.38 -20.25 7.14
C ASP A 202 3.39 -19.01 6.22
N TRP A 203 2.30 -18.24 6.21
CA TRP A 203 2.15 -17.06 5.34
C TRP A 203 3.28 -16.04 5.48
N LYS A 204 3.88 -15.95 6.67
CA LYS A 204 4.97 -15.00 6.95
C LYS A 204 6.26 -15.45 6.30
N GLU A 205 6.58 -16.74 6.41
CA GLU A 205 7.70 -17.39 5.77
C GLU A 205 7.57 -17.32 4.25
N GLU A 206 6.36 -17.58 3.72
CA GLU A 206 6.06 -17.42 2.29
C GLU A 206 6.24 -15.96 1.82
N LEU A 207 5.79 -14.97 2.59
CA LEU A 207 6.01 -13.55 2.28
C LEU A 207 7.51 -13.25 2.22
N VAL A 208 8.27 -13.67 3.23
CA VAL A 208 9.73 -13.45 3.30
C VAL A 208 10.41 -14.09 2.11
N GLN A 209 10.13 -15.35 1.81
CA GLN A 209 10.75 -16.08 0.70
C GLN A 209 10.44 -15.44 -0.66
N ASN A 210 9.18 -15.08 -0.90
CA ASN A 210 8.78 -14.42 -2.15
C ASN A 210 9.49 -13.06 -2.34
N VAL A 211 9.69 -12.31 -1.25
CA VAL A 211 10.44 -11.05 -1.26
C VAL A 211 11.93 -11.30 -1.52
N GLU A 212 12.55 -12.27 -0.85
CA GLU A 212 13.95 -12.65 -1.02
C GLU A 212 14.26 -13.07 -2.47
N ASP A 213 13.37 -13.87 -3.06
CA ASP A 213 13.50 -14.35 -4.43
C ASP A 213 13.09 -13.31 -5.48
N GLY A 214 12.45 -12.22 -5.06
CA GLY A 214 11.94 -11.19 -5.96
C GLY A 214 10.86 -11.74 -6.90
N VAL A 215 10.04 -12.67 -6.41
CA VAL A 215 8.96 -13.30 -7.17
C VAL A 215 7.61 -12.80 -6.69
N ARG A 216 6.58 -13.04 -7.50
CA ARG A 216 5.19 -12.73 -7.17
C ARG A 216 4.44 -14.05 -7.09
N PRO A 217 3.46 -14.20 -6.18
CA PRO A 217 2.55 -15.33 -6.21
C PRO A 217 1.97 -15.46 -7.62
N VAL A 218 1.95 -16.68 -8.15
CA VAL A 218 1.17 -16.95 -9.36
C VAL A 218 -0.27 -16.70 -8.97
N ALA A 219 -0.87 -15.65 -9.52
CA ALA A 219 -2.31 -15.47 -9.36
C ALA A 219 -2.96 -16.66 -10.06
N ASP A 220 -3.67 -17.49 -9.31
CA ASP A 220 -4.65 -18.37 -9.94
C ASP A 220 -5.57 -17.50 -10.80
N ALA A 221 -5.76 -17.94 -12.03
CA ALA A 221 -6.26 -17.18 -13.17
C ALA A 221 -7.58 -16.43 -12.94
#